data_AF-A0A3D0TMH9-F1
#
_entry.id   AF-A0A3D0TMH9-F1
#
_cell.length_a   1.000
_cell.length_b   1.000
_cell.length_c   1.000
_cell.angle_alpha   90.00
_cell.angle_beta   90.00
_cell.angle_gamma   90.00
#
_symmetry.space_group_name_H-M   'P 1'
#
loop_
_entity.id
_entity.type
_entity.pdbx_description
1 polymer ?
#
loop_
_entity_poly.entity_id
_entity_poly.type
_entity_poly.pdbx_seq_one_letter_code
_entity_poly.pdbx_strand_id
1 'polypeptide(L)'
;MRQMVSGTVLADLRRRAGRTDVIASRVLRTWGESESGLAERLGGRIAALDESGNPTLAFLAAGIEGIKVRITVKAAGAAEAAALLDAESDVLTELLGELVFSADDESMEEVVVRLLGESGETVSIAETFTGGLMASRL
;
A
#
# COMPACT_ATOMS: atom_id res chain seq x y z
N MET A 1 -6.89 23.79 0.29
CA MET A 1 -8.09 22.96 0.59
C MET A 1 -7.76 21.76 1.49
N ARG A 2 -6.80 20.87 1.15
CA ARG A 2 -6.43 19.69 1.97
C ARG A 2 -6.15 20.03 3.45
N GLN A 3 -5.34 21.05 3.73
CA GLN A 3 -5.04 21.48 5.11
C GLN A 3 -6.29 21.93 5.89
N MET A 4 -7.22 22.65 5.26
CA MET A 4 -8.46 23.09 5.92
C MET A 4 -9.36 21.89 6.25
N VAL A 5 -9.49 20.95 5.31
CA VAL A 5 -10.31 19.76 5.48
C VAL A 5 -9.75 18.88 6.60
N SER A 6 -8.46 18.56 6.53
CA SER A 6 -7.79 17.70 7.51
C SER A 6 -7.66 18.36 8.89
N GLY A 7 -7.35 19.66 8.93
CA GLY A 7 -7.06 20.37 10.18
C GLY A 7 -8.30 20.81 10.97
N THR A 8 -9.42 21.10 10.30
CA THR A 8 -10.60 21.68 10.99
C THR A 8 -11.89 20.92 10.67
N VAL A 9 -12.16 20.63 9.39
CA VAL A 9 -13.48 20.12 8.97
C VAL A 9 -13.72 18.68 9.45
N LEU A 10 -12.75 17.77 9.30
CA LEU A 10 -12.94 16.36 9.64
C LEU A 10 -13.20 16.15 11.13
N ALA A 11 -12.49 16.88 12.00
CA ALA A 11 -12.70 16.79 13.45
C ALA A 11 -14.10 17.26 13.85
N ASP A 12 -14.57 18.37 13.28
CA ASP A 12 -15.91 18.88 13.54
C ASP A 12 -17.01 17.92 13.05
N LEU A 13 -16.85 17.35 11.85
CA LEU A 13 -17.81 16.37 11.31
C LEU A 13 -17.84 15.09 12.14
N ARG A 14 -16.69 14.56 12.57
CA ARG A 14 -16.62 13.39 13.47
C ARG A 14 -17.34 13.64 14.78
N ARG A 15 -17.10 14.81 15.39
CA ARG A 15 -17.79 15.23 16.62
C ARG A 15 -19.31 15.27 16.45
N ARG A 16 -19.81 15.82 15.32
CA ARG A 16 -21.24 15.90 15.03
C ARG A 16 -21.87 14.56 14.68
N ALA A 17 -21.13 13.69 14.00
CA ALA A 17 -21.64 12.38 13.54
C ALA A 17 -21.77 11.36 14.69
N GLY A 18 -21.05 11.55 15.81
CA GLY A 18 -21.11 10.64 16.95
C GLY A 18 -20.60 9.22 16.66
N ARG A 19 -19.89 9.02 15.56
CA ARG A 19 -19.32 7.74 15.13
C ARG A 19 -17.81 7.78 15.24
N THR A 20 -17.23 6.75 15.85
CA THR A 20 -15.78 6.56 15.96
C THR A 20 -15.23 5.59 14.92
N ASP A 21 -16.11 4.95 14.14
CA ASP A 21 -15.70 4.01 13.09
C ASP A 21 -14.68 4.67 12.16
N VAL A 22 -13.57 4.00 11.94
CA VAL A 22 -12.55 4.40 10.99
C VAL A 22 -12.54 3.43 9.82
N ILE A 23 -12.30 3.97 8.64
CA ILE A 23 -11.89 3.20 7.47
C ILE A 23 -10.42 3.53 7.25
N ALA A 24 -9.58 2.51 7.29
CA ALA A 24 -8.15 2.64 7.06
C ALA A 24 -7.73 1.69 5.94
N SER A 25 -6.66 2.05 5.24
CA SER A 25 -6.10 1.20 4.18
C SER A 25 -4.59 1.15 4.28
N ARG A 26 -4.02 0.00 3.90
CA ARG A 26 -2.59 -0.19 3.66
C ARG A 26 -2.40 -0.67 2.23
N VAL A 27 -1.29 -0.27 1.62
CA VAL A 27 -0.95 -0.65 0.25
C VAL A 27 0.34 -1.45 0.26
N LEU A 28 0.25 -2.70 -0.19
CA LEU A 28 1.41 -3.48 -0.58
C LEU A 28 1.70 -3.18 -2.04
N ARG A 29 2.93 -2.78 -2.35
CA ARG A 29 3.36 -2.53 -3.73
C ARG A 29 4.11 -3.75 -4.23
N THR A 30 3.68 -4.23 -5.39
CA THR A 30 4.18 -5.47 -5.97
C THR A 30 4.80 -5.24 -7.35
N TRP A 31 5.79 -6.07 -7.67
CA TRP A 31 6.44 -6.08 -8.98
C TRP A 31 6.74 -7.51 -9.44
N GLY A 32 6.72 -7.73 -10.75
CA GLY A 32 7.14 -9.00 -11.36
C GLY A 32 6.01 -9.97 -11.72
N GLU A 33 4.74 -9.64 -11.47
CA GLU A 33 3.60 -10.49 -11.80
C GLU A 33 2.40 -9.68 -12.34
N SER A 34 1.48 -10.34 -13.04
CA SER A 34 0.25 -9.73 -13.55
C SER A 34 -0.84 -9.66 -12.48
N GLU A 35 -1.85 -8.81 -12.70
CA GLU A 35 -3.01 -8.69 -11.80
C GLU A 35 -3.74 -10.02 -11.65
N SER A 36 -3.91 -10.76 -12.75
CA SER A 36 -4.54 -12.08 -12.72
C SER A 36 -3.71 -13.10 -11.94
N GLY A 37 -2.38 -13.05 -12.04
CA GLY A 37 -1.50 -13.95 -11.28
C GLY A 37 -1.56 -13.67 -9.78
N LEU A 38 -1.54 -12.38 -9.39
CA LEU A 38 -1.74 -11.98 -7.99
C LEU A 38 -3.11 -12.41 -7.46
N ALA A 39 -4.17 -12.23 -8.25
CA ALA A 39 -5.52 -12.63 -7.87
C ALA A 39 -5.65 -14.16 -7.72
N GLU A 40 -5.00 -14.95 -8.58
CA GLU A 40 -4.97 -16.41 -8.46
C GLU A 40 -4.24 -16.87 -7.19
N ARG A 41 -3.05 -16.32 -6.93
CA ARG A 41 -2.27 -16.62 -5.71
C ARG A 41 -3.03 -16.26 -4.43
N LEU A 42 -3.69 -15.11 -4.43
CA LEU A 42 -4.45 -14.63 -3.27
C LEU A 42 -5.88 -15.19 -3.23
N GLY A 43 -6.30 -16.00 -4.20
CA GLY A 43 -7.69 -16.44 -4.34
C GLY A 43 -8.24 -17.14 -3.09
N GLY A 44 -7.44 -17.99 -2.45
CA GLY A 44 -7.81 -18.65 -1.19
C GLY A 44 -8.02 -17.65 -0.04
N ARG A 45 -7.18 -16.61 0.03
CA ARG A 45 -7.32 -15.56 1.06
C ARG A 45 -8.52 -14.66 0.78
N ILE A 46 -8.74 -14.28 -0.49
CA ILE A 46 -9.89 -13.48 -0.92
C ILE A 46 -11.19 -14.20 -0.55
N ALA A 47 -11.32 -15.48 -0.86
CA ALA A 47 -12.52 -16.26 -0.51
C ALA A 47 -12.80 -16.26 1.00
N ALA A 48 -11.76 -16.43 1.83
CA ALA A 48 -11.91 -16.37 3.29
C ALA A 48 -12.30 -14.97 3.78
N LEU A 49 -11.78 -13.92 3.16
CA LEU A 49 -12.13 -12.54 3.50
C LEU A 49 -13.55 -12.18 3.08
N ASP A 50 -14.02 -12.67 1.94
CA ASP A 50 -15.39 -12.44 1.45
C ASP A 50 -16.45 -13.01 2.40
N GLU A 51 -16.17 -14.12 3.10
CA GLU A 51 -17.04 -14.67 4.14
C GLU A 51 -17.15 -13.73 5.36
N SER A 52 -16.03 -13.10 5.74
CA SER A 52 -15.98 -12.17 6.89
C SER A 52 -16.47 -10.76 6.56
N GLY A 53 -16.29 -10.32 5.31
CA GLY A 53 -16.56 -8.98 4.80
C GLY A 53 -15.58 -7.88 5.24
N ASN A 54 -14.56 -8.18 6.06
CA ASN A 54 -13.59 -7.21 6.57
C ASN A 54 -12.36 -7.92 7.16
N PRO A 55 -11.11 -7.67 6.70
CA PRO A 55 -10.68 -6.72 5.67
C PRO A 55 -11.20 -7.01 4.24
N THR A 56 -11.08 -6.04 3.34
CA THR A 56 -11.28 -6.22 1.89
C THR A 56 -10.01 -5.94 1.10
N LEU A 57 -9.83 -6.64 -0.02
CA LEU A 57 -8.68 -6.49 -0.92
C LEU A 57 -9.09 -5.86 -2.24
N ALA A 58 -8.22 -5.02 -2.80
CA ALA A 58 -8.37 -4.49 -4.15
C ALA A 58 -7.02 -4.47 -4.88
N PHE A 59 -7.02 -4.84 -6.14
CA PHE A 59 -5.86 -4.73 -7.03
C PHE A 59 -5.96 -3.43 -7.83
N LEU A 60 -4.88 -2.65 -7.82
CA LEU A 60 -4.83 -1.36 -8.50
C LEU A 60 -3.58 -1.34 -9.40
N ALA A 61 -3.79 -1.45 -10.71
CA ALA A 61 -2.73 -1.24 -11.68
C ALA A 61 -2.25 0.22 -11.63
N ALA A 62 -0.94 0.43 -11.44
CA ALA A 62 -0.35 1.75 -11.27
C ALA A 62 0.71 2.07 -12.35
N GLY A 63 0.53 1.51 -13.55
CA GLY A 63 1.41 1.77 -14.69
C GLY A 63 2.86 1.37 -14.40
N ILE A 64 3.78 2.34 -14.48
CA ILE A 64 5.21 2.12 -14.21
C ILE A 64 5.54 1.82 -12.74
N GLU A 65 4.56 1.92 -11.84
CA GLU A 65 4.74 1.65 -10.41
C GLU A 65 4.31 0.22 -10.00
N GLY A 66 3.97 -0.62 -10.97
CA GLY A 66 3.57 -2.00 -10.74
C GLY A 66 2.10 -2.14 -10.34
N ILE A 67 1.80 -3.14 -9.52
CA ILE A 67 0.44 -3.40 -9.04
C ILE A 67 0.40 -3.19 -7.53
N LYS A 68 -0.59 -2.42 -7.08
CA LYS A 68 -0.83 -2.15 -5.67
C LYS A 68 -1.93 -3.08 -5.17
N VAL A 69 -1.63 -3.87 -4.14
CA VAL A 69 -2.62 -4.66 -3.39
C VAL A 69 -3.04 -3.82 -2.19
N ARG A 70 -4.25 -3.26 -2.26
CA ARG A 70 -4.80 -2.41 -1.20
C ARG A 70 -5.67 -3.21 -0.25
N ILE A 71 -5.26 -3.25 1.01
CA ILE A 71 -6.03 -3.77 2.13
C ILE A 71 -6.88 -2.63 2.67
N THR A 72 -8.17 -2.85 2.89
CA THR A 72 -9.07 -1.87 3.52
C THR A 72 -9.80 -2.50 4.68
N VAL A 73 -9.79 -1.81 5.82
CA VAL A 73 -10.47 -2.26 7.04
C VAL A 73 -11.44 -1.21 7.51
N LYS A 74 -12.53 -1.67 8.11
CA LYS A 74 -13.42 -0.85 8.94
C LYS A 74 -13.35 -1.34 10.38
N ALA A 75 -13.09 -0.44 11.31
CA ALA A 75 -12.92 -0.76 12.73
C ALA A 75 -13.50 0.32 13.63
N ALA A 76 -13.72 0.04 14.92
CA ALA A 76 -14.31 0.98 15.87
C ALA A 76 -13.36 2.12 16.27
N GLY A 77 -12.06 1.98 15.96
CA GLY A 77 -11.03 2.99 16.20
C GLY A 77 -9.71 2.70 15.50
N ALA A 78 -8.81 3.67 15.55
CA ALA A 78 -7.53 3.63 14.81
C ALA A 78 -6.60 2.48 15.23
N ALA A 79 -6.55 2.16 16.53
CA ALA A 79 -5.69 1.08 17.03
C ALA A 79 -6.15 -0.31 16.54
N GLU A 80 -7.46 -0.56 16.55
CA GLU A 80 -8.03 -1.80 16.02
C GLU A 80 -7.83 -1.90 14.50
N ALA A 81 -8.02 -0.80 13.78
CA ALA A 81 -7.74 -0.75 12.33
C ALA A 81 -6.28 -1.06 12.03
N ALA A 82 -5.33 -0.50 12.80
CA ALA A 82 -3.91 -0.78 12.63
C ALA A 82 -3.61 -2.26 12.87
N ALA A 83 -4.13 -2.86 13.95
CA ALA A 83 -3.93 -4.27 14.24
C ALA A 83 -4.49 -5.19 13.14
N LEU A 84 -5.67 -4.88 12.59
CA LEU A 84 -6.24 -5.63 11.46
C LEU A 84 -5.41 -5.48 10.18
N LEU A 85 -4.90 -4.28 9.91
CA LEU A 85 -4.02 -4.04 8.76
C LEU A 85 -2.67 -4.75 8.91
N ASP A 86 -2.08 -4.75 10.10
CA ASP A 86 -0.83 -5.45 10.40
C ASP A 86 -0.99 -6.96 10.19
N ALA A 87 -2.02 -7.55 10.81
CA ALA A 87 -2.29 -8.98 10.67
C ALA A 87 -2.53 -9.41 9.22
N GLU A 88 -3.30 -8.62 8.45
CA GLU A 88 -3.55 -8.94 7.03
C GLU A 88 -2.31 -8.72 6.17
N SER A 89 -1.56 -7.64 6.42
CA SER A 89 -0.34 -7.30 5.70
C SER A 89 0.73 -8.38 5.85
N ASP A 90 0.87 -8.95 7.04
CA ASP A 90 1.82 -10.04 7.29
C ASP A 90 1.44 -11.30 6.50
N VAL A 91 0.15 -11.68 6.54
CA VAL A 91 -0.37 -12.83 5.78
C VAL A 91 -0.15 -12.65 4.28
N LEU A 92 -0.46 -11.47 3.74
CA LEU A 92 -0.28 -11.22 2.30
C LEU A 92 1.20 -11.14 1.91
N THR A 93 2.06 -10.56 2.76
CA THR A 93 3.50 -10.54 2.51
C THR A 93 4.09 -11.95 2.49
N GLU A 94 3.64 -12.84 3.38
CA GLU A 94 4.06 -14.25 3.37
C GLU A 94 3.61 -14.98 2.10
N LEU A 95 2.38 -14.75 1.64
CA LEU A 95 1.84 -15.38 0.43
C LEU A 95 2.48 -14.87 -0.87
N LEU A 96 2.82 -13.58 -0.92
CA LEU A 96 3.37 -12.92 -2.10
C LEU A 96 4.92 -12.97 -2.14
N GLY A 97 5.58 -13.10 -0.99
CA GLY A 97 7.02 -13.22 -0.88
C GLY A 97 7.77 -12.05 -1.53
N GLU A 98 8.75 -12.39 -2.38
CA GLU A 98 9.63 -11.43 -3.06
C GLU A 98 8.91 -10.48 -4.05
N LEU A 99 7.63 -10.73 -4.35
CA LEU A 99 6.85 -9.82 -5.18
C LEU A 99 6.58 -8.49 -4.48
N VAL A 100 6.55 -8.46 -3.14
CA VAL A 100 6.30 -7.24 -2.35
C VAL A 100 7.61 -6.51 -2.11
N PHE A 101 7.73 -5.29 -2.64
CA PHE A 101 8.91 -4.44 -2.40
C PHE A 101 8.65 -3.35 -1.36
N SER A 102 7.38 -3.06 -1.03
CA SER A 102 6.99 -2.05 -0.04
C SER A 102 5.64 -2.39 0.58
N ALA A 103 5.54 -2.22 1.91
CA ALA A 103 4.30 -2.38 2.68
C ALA A 103 3.73 -1.05 3.23
N ASP A 104 4.45 0.06 3.05
CA ASP A 104 4.12 1.38 3.60
C ASP A 104 3.81 2.41 2.49
N ASP A 105 3.40 1.92 1.31
CA ASP A 105 3.14 2.72 0.11
C ASP A 105 4.37 3.52 -0.43
N GLU A 106 5.59 3.21 0.07
CA GLU A 106 6.85 3.75 -0.45
C GLU A 106 7.01 3.43 -1.94
N SER A 107 7.43 4.39 -2.75
CA SER A 107 7.77 4.15 -4.16
C SER A 107 9.03 3.29 -4.30
N MET A 108 9.25 2.71 -5.48
CA MET A 108 10.46 1.92 -5.75
C MET A 108 11.72 2.76 -5.55
N GLU A 109 11.66 4.03 -5.93
CA GLU A 109 12.76 4.97 -5.81
C GLU A 109 13.06 5.31 -4.35
N GLU A 110 12.03 5.54 -3.54
CA GLU A 110 12.19 5.75 -2.09
C GLU A 110 12.86 4.53 -1.42
N VAL A 111 12.42 3.32 -1.76
CA VAL A 111 13.02 2.07 -1.26
C VAL A 111 14.49 1.95 -1.68
N VAL A 112 14.81 2.17 -2.95
CA VAL A 112 16.19 2.06 -3.46
C VAL A 112 17.10 3.10 -2.83
N VAL A 113 16.67 4.37 -2.74
CA VAL A 113 17.47 5.45 -2.12
C VAL A 113 17.72 5.15 -0.65
N ARG A 114 16.71 4.67 0.08
CA ARG A 114 16.85 4.28 1.48
C ARG A 114 17.88 3.16 1.63
N LEU A 115 17.78 2.09 0.83
CA LEU A 115 18.70 0.95 0.89
C LEU A 115 20.15 1.35 0.55
N LEU A 116 20.35 2.19 -0.47
CA LEU A 116 21.69 2.73 -0.81
C LEU A 116 22.25 3.58 0.32
N GLY A 117 21.41 4.39 0.97
CA GLY A 117 21.80 5.18 2.14
C GLY A 117 22.19 4.32 3.34
N GLU A 118 21.46 3.23 3.58
CA GLU A 118 21.75 2.25 4.64
C GLU A 118 23.05 1.46 4.37
N SER A 119 23.36 1.16 3.10
CA SER A 119 24.59 0.46 2.71
C SER A 119 25.80 1.39 2.50
N GLY A 120 25.59 2.70 2.45
CA GLY A 120 26.63 3.69 2.13
C GLY A 120 27.09 3.61 0.67
N GLU A 121 26.28 3.03 -0.21
CA GLU A 121 26.57 2.87 -1.63
C GLU A 121 26.04 4.05 -2.44
N THR A 122 26.60 4.22 -3.64
CA THR A 122 26.20 5.26 -4.59
C THR A 122 25.82 4.65 -5.92
N VAL A 123 24.84 5.25 -6.60
CA VAL A 123 24.38 4.83 -7.92
C VAL A 123 24.62 5.92 -8.96
N SER A 124 24.94 5.53 -10.19
CA SER A 124 25.02 6.43 -11.37
C SER A 124 24.19 5.85 -12.50
N ILE A 125 23.52 6.71 -13.27
CA ILE A 125 22.57 6.30 -14.31
C ILE A 125 22.98 6.92 -15.65
N ALA A 126 22.96 6.11 -16.71
CA ALA A 126 23.08 6.57 -18.09
C ALA A 126 21.82 6.14 -18.86
N GLU A 127 21.08 7.10 -19.41
CA GLU A 127 19.78 6.87 -20.05
C GLU A 127 19.80 7.22 -21.54
N THR A 128 19.21 6.34 -22.36
CA THR A 128 18.98 6.59 -23.79
C THR A 128 17.48 6.73 -24.09
N PHE A 129 16.69 5.66 -23.94
CA PHE A 129 15.27 5.65 -24.32
C PHE A 129 14.35 6.31 -23.29
N THR A 130 14.67 6.19 -22.00
CA THR A 130 13.88 6.78 -20.91
C THR A 130 14.06 8.29 -20.78
N GLY A 131 15.08 8.87 -21.45
CA GLY A 131 15.23 10.31 -21.61
C GLY A 131 15.41 11.11 -20.32
N GLY A 132 15.90 10.48 -19.23
CA GLY A 132 16.05 11.12 -17.92
C GLY A 132 14.94 10.80 -16.92
N LEU A 133 13.95 9.98 -17.29
CA LEU A 133 12.84 9.63 -16.41
C LEU A 133 13.32 8.88 -15.15
N MET A 134 14.33 8.00 -15.26
CA MET A 134 14.84 7.30 -14.09
C MET A 134 15.59 8.26 -13.16
N ALA A 135 16.50 9.07 -13.69
CA ALA A 135 17.27 10.04 -12.94
C ALA A 135 16.40 11.14 -12.31
N SER A 136 15.26 11.49 -12.90
CA SER A 136 14.35 12.50 -12.32
C SER A 136 13.47 11.98 -11.17
N ARG A 137 13.37 10.65 -11.01
CA ARG A 137 12.56 10.01 -9.96
C ARG A 137 13.40 9.57 -8.75
N LEU A 138 14.71 9.44 -8.90
CA LEU A 138 15.69 9.16 -7.84
C LEU A 138 16.21 10.46 -7.21
#